data_AF-A0A939ZFH2-F1
#
_entry.id   AF-A0A939ZFH2-F1
#
_cell.length_a   1.000
_cell.length_b   1.000
_cell.length_c   1.000
_cell.angle_alpha   90.00
_cell.angle_beta   90.00
_cell.angle_gamma   90.00
#
_symmetry.space_group_name_H-M   'P 1'
#
loop_
_entity.id
_entity.type
_entity.pdbx_description
1 polymer ?
#
loop_
_entity_poly.entity_id
_entity_poly.type
_entity_poly.pdbx_seq_one_letter_code
_entity_poly.pdbx_strand_id
1 'polypeptide(L)'
;MEIAYRMYPIPKGSIYTEDDIQMIDDVVRLFDYCQILEADITKDGWKYLIDKFGMNKLYEADIRSGWFDCANIEEFAEAVTNEMQAAK
;
A
#
# COMPACT_ATOMS: atom_id res chain seq x y z
N MET A 1 2.42 -7.63 12.61
CA MET A 1 2.68 -6.17 12.58
C MET A 1 1.49 -5.45 11.93
N GLU A 2 1.26 -4.17 12.25
CA GLU A 2 0.24 -3.35 11.55
C GLU A 2 0.82 -2.82 10.23
N ILE A 3 0.19 -3.19 9.11
CA ILE A 3 0.60 -2.79 7.76
C ILE A 3 -0.14 -1.53 7.34
N ALA A 4 -1.45 -1.48 7.55
CA ALA A 4 -2.28 -0.37 7.13
C ALA A 4 -3.52 -0.25 8.01
N TYR A 5 -4.08 0.96 8.04
CA TYR A 5 -5.39 1.21 8.63
C TYR A 5 -6.37 1.64 7.54
N ARG A 6 -7.54 0.98 7.49
CA ARG A 6 -8.68 1.39 6.66
C ARG A 6 -9.78 1.95 7.55
N MET A 7 -10.35 3.09 7.20
CA MET A 7 -11.38 3.76 8.01
C MET A 7 -12.74 3.03 8.07
N TYR A 8 -12.98 2.08 7.16
CA TYR A 8 -14.22 1.32 7.08
C TYR A 8 -14.10 -0.12 7.61
N PRO A 9 -15.17 -0.65 8.26
CA PRO A 9 -16.44 0.04 8.52
C PRO A 9 -16.37 1.03 9.70
N ILE A 10 -16.94 2.22 9.53
CA ILE A 10 -17.08 3.22 10.60
C ILE A 10 -18.00 2.67 11.71
N PRO A 11 -17.73 2.92 13.01
CA PRO A 11 -16.66 3.74 13.56
C PRO A 11 -15.37 2.97 13.89
N LYS A 12 -15.32 1.67 13.60
CA LYS A 12 -14.25 0.80 14.08
C LYS A 12 -13.02 0.77 13.17
N GLY A 13 -13.21 1.00 11.87
CA GLY A 13 -12.16 0.78 10.88
C GLY A 13 -11.77 -0.68 10.77
N SER A 14 -10.68 -0.95 10.06
CA SER A 14 -10.05 -2.26 9.92
C SER A 14 -8.54 -2.09 9.89
N ILE A 15 -7.84 -2.87 10.71
CA ILE A 15 -6.37 -2.94 10.70
C ILE A 15 -5.98 -4.10 9.80
N TYR A 16 -5.10 -3.83 8.84
CA TYR A 16 -4.48 -4.85 8.01
C TYR A 16 -3.17 -5.28 8.64
N THR A 17 -3.01 -6.59 8.75
CA THR A 17 -1.82 -7.23 9.28
C THR A 17 -1.16 -8.11 8.23
N GLU A 18 -0.05 -8.74 8.59
CA GLU A 18 0.65 -9.68 7.73
C GLU A 18 -0.25 -10.82 7.27
N ASP A 19 -1.14 -11.32 8.12
CA ASP A 19 -2.07 -12.41 7.81
C ASP A 19 -3.10 -12.01 6.72
N ASP A 20 -3.39 -10.71 6.59
CA ASP A 20 -4.31 -10.17 5.59
C ASP A 20 -3.63 -9.92 4.23
N ILE A 21 -2.29 -9.83 4.20
CA ILE A 21 -1.51 -9.54 2.99
C ILE A 21 -0.60 -10.72 2.69
N GLN A 22 -1.09 -11.71 1.96
CA GLN A 22 -0.35 -12.93 1.65
C GLN A 22 0.13 -12.99 0.21
N MET A 23 -0.66 -12.46 -0.71
CA MET A 23 -0.43 -12.49 -2.14
C MET A 23 -0.46 -11.08 -2.73
N ILE A 24 0.04 -10.93 -3.97
CA ILE A 24 0.06 -9.63 -4.62
C ILE A 24 -1.35 -9.06 -4.87
N ASP A 25 -2.36 -9.91 -5.03
CA ASP A 25 -3.75 -9.47 -5.18
C ASP A 25 -4.32 -8.84 -3.90
N ASP A 26 -3.78 -9.18 -2.72
CA ASP A 26 -4.14 -8.52 -1.47
C ASP A 26 -3.57 -7.09 -1.43
N VAL A 27 -2.37 -6.90 -1.99
CA VAL A 27 -1.74 -5.58 -2.14
C VAL A 27 -2.52 -4.70 -3.11
N VAL A 28 -2.94 -5.25 -4.25
CA VAL A 28 -3.79 -4.50 -5.22
C VAL A 28 -5.05 -4.00 -4.53
N ARG A 29 -5.74 -4.87 -3.78
CA ARG A 29 -6.95 -4.47 -3.05
C ARG A 29 -6.64 -3.39 -2.00
N LEU A 30 -5.51 -3.47 -1.30
CA LEU A 30 -5.10 -2.44 -0.37
C LEU A 30 -4.86 -1.10 -1.08
N PHE A 31 -4.17 -1.11 -2.22
CA PHE A 31 -3.93 0.08 -3.03
C PHE A 31 -5.21 0.69 -3.59
N ASP A 32 -6.18 -0.12 -4.01
CA ASP A 32 -7.52 0.36 -4.42
C ASP A 32 -8.16 1.19 -3.31
N TYR A 33 -8.03 0.77 -2.04
CA TYR A 33 -8.55 1.54 -0.91
C TYR A 33 -7.74 2.82 -0.64
N CYS A 34 -6.42 2.78 -0.80
CA CYS A 34 -5.58 3.96 -0.65
C CYS A 34 -5.87 5.02 -1.72
N GLN A 35 -6.09 4.60 -2.96
CA GLN A 35 -6.45 5.48 -4.08
C GLN A 35 -7.70 6.32 -3.81
N ILE A 36 -8.68 5.74 -3.12
CA ILE A 36 -9.93 6.44 -2.76
C ILE A 36 -9.89 7.05 -1.34
N LEU A 37 -8.69 7.16 -0.75
CA LEU A 37 -8.45 7.76 0.58
C LEU A 37 -9.16 7.03 1.73
N GLU A 38 -9.43 5.74 1.57
CA GLU A 38 -10.04 4.92 2.64
C GLU A 38 -9.01 4.24 3.53
N ALA A 39 -7.79 4.06 3.05
CA ALA A 39 -6.73 3.38 3.79
C ALA A 39 -5.39 4.12 3.71
N ASP A 40 -4.64 4.06 4.80
CA ASP A 40 -3.28 4.58 4.90
C ASP A 40 -2.33 3.43 5.24
N ILE A 41 -1.27 3.27 4.46
CA ILE A 41 -0.21 2.28 4.72
C ILE A 41 0.80 2.90 5.69
N THR A 42 1.11 2.20 6.77
CA THR A 42 2.09 2.68 7.76
C THR A 42 3.50 2.62 7.18
N LYS A 43 4.43 3.36 7.78
CA LYS A 43 5.83 3.31 7.36
C LYS A 43 6.42 1.89 7.44
N ASP A 44 6.08 1.14 8.48
CA ASP A 44 6.54 -0.24 8.63
C ASP A 44 5.77 -1.21 7.72
N GLY A 45 4.52 -0.90 7.38
CA GLY A 45 3.76 -1.57 6.33
C GLY A 45 4.43 -1.47 4.97
N TRP A 46 4.86 -0.27 4.56
CA TRP A 46 5.60 -0.10 3.31
C TRP A 46 6.90 -0.90 3.28
N LYS A 47 7.69 -0.88 4.37
CA LYS A 47 8.90 -1.72 4.49
C LYS A 47 8.57 -3.20 4.32
N TYR A 48 7.52 -3.69 4.99
CA TYR A 48 7.07 -5.06 4.87
C TYR A 48 6.71 -5.44 3.42
N LEU A 49 5.94 -4.59 2.75
CA LEU A 49 5.54 -4.80 1.36
C LEU A 49 6.76 -4.89 0.43
N ILE A 50 7.72 -3.97 0.62
CA ILE A 50 8.98 -3.94 -0.15
C ILE A 50 9.79 -5.21 0.11
N ASP A 51 9.94 -5.61 1.38
CA ASP A 51 10.72 -6.81 1.76
C ASP A 51 10.08 -8.11 1.24
N LYS A 52 8.75 -8.20 1.27
CA LYS A 52 8.02 -9.42 0.87
C LYS A 52 7.87 -9.58 -0.63
N PHE A 53 7.51 -8.51 -1.34
CA PHE A 53 7.14 -8.58 -2.75
C PHE A 53 8.18 -7.96 -3.69
N GLY A 54 8.98 -7.02 -3.19
CA GLY A 54 9.93 -6.24 -3.97
C GLY A 54 9.26 -5.14 -4.82
N MET A 55 10.02 -4.11 -5.15
CA MET A 55 9.51 -2.90 -5.80
C MET A 55 8.83 -3.18 -7.16
N ASN A 56 9.38 -4.09 -7.96
CA ASN A 56 8.80 -4.44 -9.28
C ASN A 56 7.35 -4.95 -9.16
N LYS A 57 7.09 -5.87 -8.22
CA LYS A 57 5.73 -6.41 -8.04
C LYS A 57 4.77 -5.37 -7.46
N LEU A 58 5.26 -4.50 -6.57
CA LEU A 58 4.46 -3.40 -6.05
C LEU A 58 4.09 -2.42 -7.16
N TYR A 59 5.01 -2.14 -8.09
CA TYR A 59 4.70 -1.31 -9.26
C TYR A 59 3.68 -1.97 -10.19
N GLU A 60 3.79 -3.27 -10.44
CA GLU A 60 2.75 -4.01 -11.18
C GLU A 60 1.38 -3.97 -10.47
N ALA A 61 1.36 -4.03 -9.14
CA ALA A 61 0.14 -3.89 -8.36
C ALA A 61 -0.45 -2.49 -8.47
N ASP A 62 0.39 -1.45 -8.42
CA ASP A 62 -0.01 -0.06 -8.60
C ASP A 62 -0.57 0.23 -10.00
N ILE A 63 0.04 -0.31 -11.06
CA ILE A 63 -0.53 -0.21 -12.42
C ILE A 63 -1.94 -0.81 -12.49
N ARG A 64 -2.19 -1.87 -11.72
CA ARG A 64 -3.49 -2.56 -11.70
C ARG A 64 -4.54 -1.80 -10.88
N SER A 65 -4.18 -1.23 -9.74
CA SER A 65 -5.10 -0.40 -8.95
C SER A 65 -5.32 0.97 -9.61
N GLY A 66 -4.25 1.57 -10.12
CA GLY A 66 -4.21 2.93 -10.64
C GLY A 66 -4.08 3.96 -9.52
N TRP A 67 -3.30 3.66 -8.47
CA TRP A 67 -3.19 4.56 -7.32
C TRP A 67 -2.26 5.74 -7.64
N PHE A 68 -0.99 5.48 -7.93
CA PHE A 68 -0.06 6.54 -8.32
C PHE A 68 -0.13 6.86 -9.81
N ASP A 69 -0.03 8.15 -10.14
CA ASP A 69 0.16 8.61 -11.52
C ASP A 69 1.67 8.63 -11.84
N CYS A 70 2.24 7.44 -12.07
CA CYS A 70 3.67 7.25 -12.34
C CYS A 70 3.88 6.62 -13.73
N ALA A 71 4.77 7.21 -14.53
CA ALA A 71 5.07 6.73 -15.88
C ALA A 71 6.06 5.55 -15.90
N ASN A 72 6.82 5.36 -14.83
CA ASN A 72 7.86 4.34 -14.70
C ASN A 72 8.06 3.93 -13.23
N ILE A 73 8.89 2.90 -13.02
CA ILE A 73 9.16 2.36 -11.69
C ILE A 73 10.00 3.30 -10.81
N GLU A 74 10.84 4.14 -11.42
CA GLU A 74 11.65 5.11 -10.67
C GLU A 74 10.75 6.18 -10.03
N GLU A 75 9.79 6.71 -10.77
CA GLU A 75 8.76 7.64 -10.25
C GLU A 75 7.91 6.98 -9.16
N PHE A 76 7.53 5.71 -9.36
CA PHE A 76 6.80 4.95 -8.34
C PHE A 76 7.63 4.77 -7.06
N ALA A 77 8.92 4.44 -7.17
CA ALA A 77 9.81 4.30 -6.01
C ALA A 77 9.99 5.63 -5.25
N GLU A 78 10.04 6.76 -5.96
CA GLU A 78 10.04 8.09 -5.34
C GLU A 78 8.71 8.38 -4.63
N ALA A 79 7.58 8.09 -5.27
CA ALA A 79 6.25 8.25 -4.68
C ALA A 79 6.09 7.41 -3.39
N VAL A 80 6.48 6.14 -3.42
CA VAL A 80 6.50 5.28 -2.22
C VAL A 80 7.40 5.86 -1.14
N THR A 81 8.58 6.39 -1.50
CA THR A 81 9.48 7.02 -0.52
C THR A 81 8.83 8.26 0.12
N ASN A 82 8.11 9.06 -0.65
CA ASN A 82 7.38 10.23 -0.15
C ASN A 82 6.24 9.82 0.79
N GLU A 83 5.45 8.81 0.43
CA GLU A 83 4.41 8.23 1.28
C GLU A 83 4.99 7.71 2.60
N MET A 84 6.12 7.00 2.55
CA MET A 84 6.81 6.51 3.75
C MET A 84 7.34 7.64 4.67
N GLN A 85 7.62 8.82 4.13
CA GLN A 85 8.03 9.99 4.90
C GLN A 85 6.83 10.74 5.50
N ALA A 86 5.69 10.72 4.81
CA ALA A 86 4.44 11.32 5.26
C ALA A 86 3.66 10.42 6.25
N ALA A 87 3.86 9.10 6.17
CA ALA A 87 3.23 8.12 7.04
C ALA A 87 3.60 8.35 8.51
N LYS A 88 2.57 8.28 9.37
CA LYS A 88 2.68 8.46 10.82
C LYS A 88 3.23 7.23 11.52
#